data_AF-A0A1L6FD43-F1
#
_entry.id   AF-A0A1L6FD43-F1
#
_cell.length_a   1.000
_cell.length_b   1.000
_cell.length_c   1.000
_cell.angle_alpha   90.00
_cell.angle_beta   90.00
_cell.angle_gamma   90.00
#
_symmetry.space_group_name_H-M   'P 1'
#
loop_
_entity.id
_entity.type
_entity.pdbx_description
1 polymer ?
#
loop_
_entity_poly.entity_id
_entity_poly.type
_entity_poly.pdbx_seq_one_letter_code
_entity_poly.pdbx_strand_id
1 'polypeptide(L)' 'MKLWFIEPRPNVFVSGVKDSVATTVIEYLYKHCPPESGLVMFRSLPRPPGYEIRTIGPPRKPMTSISGLQLVMETLASA' A
#
# COMPACT_ATOMS: atom_id res chain seq x y z
N MET A 1 -4.08 6.38 12.81
CA MET A 1 -4.20 6.70 11.37
C MET A 1 -4.76 8.10 11.10
N LYS A 2 -5.88 8.52 11.72
CA LYS A 2 -6.48 9.86 11.51
C LYS A 2 -5.56 11.09 11.71
N LEU A 3 -4.45 10.95 12.44
CA LEU A 3 -3.50 12.04 12.66
C LEU A 3 -2.68 12.39 11.41
N TRP A 4 -2.41 11.40 10.56
CA TRP A 4 -1.59 11.57 9.35
C TRP A 4 -2.36 11.36 8.06
N PHE A 5 -3.50 10.68 8.11
CA PHE A 5 -4.24 10.28 6.91
C PHE A 5 -5.64 10.89 6.91
N ILE A 6 -6.08 11.27 5.71
CA ILE A 6 -7.49 11.43 5.41
C ILE A 6 -8.06 10.09 4.94
N GLU A 7 -9.34 9.84 5.23
CA GLU A 7 -10.05 8.64 4.77
C GLU A 7 -11.10 9.06 3.73
N PRO A 8 -10.74 9.17 2.44
CA PRO A 8 -11.68 9.54 1.39
C PRO A 8 -12.79 8.51 1.17
N ARG A 9 -12.54 7.24 1.51
CA ARG A 9 -13.52 6.13 1.45
C ARG A 9 -13.23 5.15 2.60
N PRO A 10 -14.24 4.38 3.05
CA PRO A 10 -14.03 3.38 4.09
C PRO A 10 -12.84 2.47 3.78
N ASN A 11 -11.89 2.38 4.72
CA ASN A 11 -10.66 1.59 4.64
C ASN A 11 -9.65 2.04 3.57
N VAL A 12 -9.80 3.25 3.01
CA VAL A 12 -8.84 3.87 2.09
C VAL A 12 -8.25 5.08 2.77
N PHE A 13 -6.96 5.03 3.08
CA PHE A 13 -6.24 6.10 3.77
C PHE A 13 -5.22 6.75 2.85
N VAL A 14 -5.25 8.08 2.74
CA VAL A 14 -4.34 8.86 1.87
C VAL A 14 -3.64 9.94 2.70
N SER A 15 -2.35 10.12 2.46
CA SER A 15 -1.53 11.13 3.14
C SER A 15 -0.41 11.65 2.26
N GLY A 16 -0.09 12.94 2.41
CA GLY A 16 1.13 13.55 1.90
C GLY A 16 2.08 13.83 3.06
N VAL A 17 2.99 12.88 3.33
CA VAL A 17 3.99 12.98 4.41
C VAL A 17 5.39 12.96 3.86
N LYS A 18 6.34 13.56 4.59
CA LYS A 18 7.76 13.43 4.29
C LYS A 18 8.21 11.96 4.39
N ASP A 19 9.19 11.57 3.61
CA ASP A 19 9.74 10.19 3.57
C ASP A 19 10.14 9.63 4.93
N SER A 20 10.71 10.46 5.81
CA SER A 20 11.08 10.06 7.17
C SER A 20 9.86 9.63 8.00
N VAL A 21 8.76 10.36 7.87
CA VAL A 21 7.50 10.06 8.53
C VAL A 21 6.83 8.86 7.87
N ALA A 22 6.86 8.76 6.53
CA ALA A 22 6.29 7.63 5.79
C ALA A 22 6.91 6.29 6.25
N THR A 23 8.23 6.25 6.42
CA THR A 23 8.94 5.06 6.91
C THR A 23 8.49 4.67 8.32
N THR A 24 8.42 5.65 9.22
CA THR A 24 7.96 5.44 10.60
C THR A 24 6.53 4.90 10.65
N VAL A 25 5.63 5.41 9.80
CA VAL A 25 4.25 4.92 9.71
C VAL A 25 4.21 3.49 9.19
N ILE A 26 4.98 3.16 8.16
CA ILE A 26 5.03 1.79 7.61
C ILE A 26 5.51 0.82 8.70
N GLU A 27 6.57 1.13 9.42
CA GLU A 27 7.08 0.30 10.53
C GLU A 27 6.05 0.15 11.66
N TYR A 28 5.35 1.24 12.00
CA TYR A 28 4.27 1.20 12.97
C TYR A 28 3.17 0.22 12.54
N LEU A 29 2.78 0.24 11.26
CA LEU A 29 1.78 -0.68 10.71
C LEU A 29 2.26 -2.13 10.75
N TYR A 30 3.51 -2.42 10.37
CA TYR A 30 4.07 -3.77 10.48
C TYR A 30 4.07 -4.29 11.92
N LYS A 31 4.27 -3.42 12.92
CA LYS A 31 4.28 -3.80 14.33
C LYS A 31 2.88 -4.10 14.91
N HIS A 32 1.84 -3.44 14.41
CA HIS A 32 0.49 -3.48 15.02
C HIS A 32 -0.53 -4.22 14.17
N CYS A 33 -0.29 -4.41 12.87
CA CYS A 33 -1.18 -5.14 11.98
C CYS A 33 -0.87 -6.64 12.02
N PRO A 34 -1.85 -7.50 12.31
CA PRO A 34 -1.65 -8.94 12.24
C PRO A 34 -1.38 -9.41 10.79
N PRO A 35 -0.69 -10.55 10.60
CA PRO A 35 -0.39 -11.10 9.28
C PRO A 35 -1.60 -11.41 8.39
N GLU A 36 -2.82 -11.40 8.93
CA GLU A 36 -4.05 -11.71 8.20
C GLU A 36 -4.77 -10.44 7.71
N SER A 37 -4.19 -9.25 7.90
CA SER A 37 -4.86 -7.96 7.66
C SER A 37 -5.16 -7.64 6.20
N GLY A 38 -4.48 -8.27 5.24
CA GLY A 38 -4.68 -8.03 3.80
C GLY A 38 -4.46 -6.58 3.36
N LEU A 39 -3.50 -5.88 4.01
CA LEU A 39 -3.23 -4.47 3.78
C LEU A 39 -2.34 -4.29 2.53
N VAL A 40 -2.67 -3.30 1.70
CA VAL A 40 -1.83 -2.85 0.58
C VAL A 40 -1.43 -1.40 0.79
N MET A 41 -0.14 -1.12 0.72
CA MET A 41 0.44 0.21 0.93
C MET A 41 1.15 0.66 -0.33
N PHE A 42 0.85 1.89 -0.76
CA PHE A 42 1.54 2.56 -1.85
C PHE A 42 2.38 3.69 -1.27
N ARG A 43 3.67 3.71 -1.62
CA ARG A 43 4.60 4.78 -1.26
C ARG A 43 5.19 5.37 -2.53
N SER A 44 5.14 6.69 -2.67
CA SER A 44 5.83 7.40 -3.74
C SER A 44 7.34 7.31 -3.56
N LEU A 45 8.08 7.15 -4.64
CA LEU A 45 9.54 7.14 -4.65
C LEU A 45 10.07 8.19 -5.63
N PRO A 46 11.23 8.82 -5.35
CA PRO A 46 11.87 9.77 -6.27
C PRO A 46 12.56 9.09 -7.47
N ARG A 47 12.65 7.76 -7.47
CA ARG A 47 13.32 6.95 -8.51
C ARG A 47 12.29 6.11 -9.26
N PRO A 48 12.57 5.73 -10.53
CA PRO A 48 11.71 4.81 -11.27
C PRO A 48 11.42 3.52 -10.47
N PRO A 49 10.17 3.01 -10.47
CA PRO A 49 9.02 3.44 -11.29
C PRO A 49 8.19 4.59 -10.69
N GLY A 50 8.69 5.28 -9.66
CA GLY A 50 8.00 6.38 -8.98
C GLY A 50 7.12 5.93 -7.80
N TYR A 51 7.03 4.63 -7.55
CA TYR A 51 6.28 4.07 -6.44
C TYR A 51 6.84 2.72 -5.98
N GLU A 52 6.40 2.31 -4.80
CA GLU A 52 6.58 0.99 -4.22
C GLU A 52 5.27 0.53 -3.59
N ILE A 53 4.93 -0.72 -3.83
CA ILE A 53 3.79 -1.43 -3.25
C ILE A 53 4.33 -2.41 -2.22
N ARG A 54 3.81 -2.33 -1.00
CA ARG A 54 4.09 -3.28 0.08
C ARG A 54 2.78 -3.86 0.58
N THR A 55 2.83 -5.11 1.04
CA THR A 55 1.66 -5.79 1.60
C THR A 55 1.94 -6.30 3.00
N ILE A 56 0.89 -6.32 3.83
CA ILE A 56 0.87 -7.02 5.10
C ILE A 56 -0.26 -8.05 5.00
N GLY A 57 0.12 -9.32 5.02
CA GLY A 57 -0.80 -10.41 4.83
C GLY A 57 -1.26 -10.63 3.39
N PRO A 58 -2.17 -11.59 3.17
CA PRO A 58 -2.67 -11.91 1.85
C PRO A 58 -3.67 -10.83 1.39
N PRO A 59 -3.34 -10.00 0.38
CA PRO A 59 -4.31 -9.06 -0.17
C PRO A 59 -5.41 -9.80 -0.94
N ARG A 60 -6.60 -9.19 -1.03
CA ARG A 60 -7.71 -9.74 -1.83
C ARG A 60 -7.32 -9.97 -3.30
N LYS A 61 -6.51 -9.08 -3.85
CA LYS A 61 -6.04 -9.14 -5.24
C LYS A 61 -4.56 -9.49 -5.25
N PRO A 62 -4.12 -10.51 -6.00
CA PRO A 62 -2.73 -10.93 -5.97
C PRO A 62 -1.82 -9.87 -6.58
N MET A 63 -0.67 -9.68 -5.95
CA MET A 63 0.41 -8.85 -6.47
C MET A 63 1.22 -9.64 -7.49
N THR A 64 1.65 -8.99 -8.57
CA THR A 64 2.57 -9.56 -9.56
C THR A 64 3.67 -8.57 -9.91
N SER A 65 4.74 -9.06 -10.54
CA SER A 65 5.83 -8.22 -11.04
C SER A 65 6.13 -8.58 -12.48
N ILE A 66 6.02 -7.60 -13.37
CA ILE A 66 6.32 -7.77 -14.81
C ILE A 66 7.34 -6.71 -15.20
N SER A 67 8.49 -7.13 -15.74
CA SER A 67 9.55 -6.22 -16.21
C SER A 67 10.03 -5.21 -15.15
N GLY A 68 10.02 -5.60 -13.88
CA GLY A 68 10.41 -4.74 -12.75
C GLY A 68 9.33 -3.78 -12.25
N LEU A 69 8.11 -3.83 -12.80
CA LEU A 69 6.95 -3.07 -12.34
C LEU A 69 6.08 -3.92 -11.41
N GLN A 70 5.68 -3.35 -10.27
CA GLN A 70 4.77 -3.99 -9.32
C GLN A 70 3.32 -3.71 -9.73
N LEU A 71 2.55 -4.77 -9.97
CA LEU A 71 1.21 -4.69 -10.53
C LEU A 71 0.21 -5.45 -9.65
N VAL A 72 -1.07 -5.08 -9.75
CA VAL A 72 -2.19 -5.78 -9.11
C VAL A 72 -2.95 -6.55 -10.18
N MET A 73 -3.11 -7.86 -9.98
CA MET A 73 -3.87 -8.70 -10.91
C MET A 73 -5.38 -8.52 -10.68
N GLU A 74 -6.10 -8.22 -11.76
CA GLU A 74 -7.55 -8.15 -11.78
C GLU A 74 -8.12 -9.27 -12.67
N THR A 75 -9.20 -9.91 -12.22
CA THR A 75 -10.01 -10.75 -13.11
C THR A 75 -10.94 -9.85 -13.91
N LEU A 76 -11.00 -10.04 -15.23
CA LEU A 76 -11.96 -9.32 -16.07
C LEU A 76 -13.37 -9.56 -15.53
N ALA A 77 -14.07 -8.48 -15.16
CA ALA A 77 -15.50 -8.56 -14.98
C ALA A 77 -16.10 -8.83 -16.36
N SER A 78 -16.86 -9.91 -16.49
CA SER A 78 -17.74 -10.11 -17.65
C SER A 78 -18.61 -8.86 -17.79
N ALA A 79 -18.62 -8.26 -18.99
CA ALA A 79 -19.47 -7.11 -19.31
C ALA A 79 -20.97 -7.46 -19.17
#